data_AF-A0A0L0SHX3-F1
#
_entry.id   AF-A0A0L0SHX3-F1
#
_cell.length_a   1.000
_cell.length_b   1.000
_cell.length_c   1.000
_cell.angle_alpha   90.00
_cell.angle_beta   90.00
_cell.angle_gamma   90.00
#
_symmetry.space_group_name_H-M   'P 1'
#
loop_
_entity.id
_entity.type
_entity.pdbx_description
1 polymer ?
#
loop_
_entity_poly.entity_id
_entity_poly.type
_entity_poly.pdbx_seq_one_letter_code
_entity_poly.pdbx_strand_id
1 'polypeptide(L)'
;MSLSRGAPTASVAALLRASWTHLRQRTRPYEQLARIDKPAGTYLLYLPCTWSILMAASSTAIPASPVLTAKMLALFGTGAFIMRGAGCTINDLWDRDFDRQVERTKDRPLASGAVSVPQAVAFLAVQCSVGLAVLTQLNWTSIGLGASSLAFVVSYPLMKRITYYPQLVLGLTFNWGALLGFTAMTNTLPLDQALPLYGGGIAWTLVYDTLYAHQDKRDDIQVGVKSTALAFADRTKPILTALALTSGGLFAMSGAAAGLGVP
;
A
#
# COMPACT_ATOMS: atom_id res chain seq x y z
N MET A 1 -26.33 -32.81 -54.51
CA MET A 1 -26.04 -31.38 -54.26
C MET A 1 -26.22 -31.13 -52.77
N SER A 2 -25.15 -31.29 -51.99
CA SER A 2 -25.19 -31.19 -50.51
C SER A 2 -25.11 -29.72 -50.13
N LEU A 3 -26.21 -29.17 -49.59
CA LEU A 3 -26.27 -27.81 -49.08
C LEU A 3 -25.34 -27.66 -47.88
N SER A 4 -24.32 -26.80 -48.00
CA SER A 4 -23.47 -26.41 -46.90
C SER A 4 -24.33 -25.81 -45.79
N ARG A 5 -24.39 -26.47 -44.63
CA ARG A 5 -24.94 -25.87 -43.42
C ARG A 5 -24.01 -24.72 -43.03
N GLY A 6 -24.44 -23.48 -43.28
CA GLY A 6 -23.76 -22.29 -42.79
C GLY A 6 -23.61 -22.37 -41.27
N ALA A 7 -22.40 -22.13 -40.77
CA ALA A 7 -22.14 -22.10 -39.34
C ALA A 7 -23.10 -21.12 -38.64
N PRO A 8 -23.68 -21.46 -37.48
CA PRO A 8 -24.55 -20.54 -36.77
C PRO A 8 -23.75 -19.30 -36.39
N THR A 9 -24.21 -18.13 -36.83
CA THR A 9 -23.64 -16.84 -36.44
C THR A 9 -23.86 -16.66 -34.93
N ALA A 10 -22.76 -16.60 -34.18
CA ALA A 10 -22.81 -16.36 -32.74
C ALA A 10 -23.53 -15.03 -32.47
N SER A 11 -24.50 -15.03 -31.54
CA SER A 11 -25.21 -13.80 -31.19
C SER A 11 -24.24 -12.77 -30.62
N VAL A 12 -24.53 -11.48 -30.80
CA VAL A 12 -23.72 -10.38 -30.25
C VAL A 12 -23.48 -10.57 -28.75
N ALA A 13 -24.49 -11.03 -28.00
CA ALA A 13 -24.37 -11.31 -26.57
C ALA A 13 -23.42 -12.49 -26.24
N ALA A 14 -23.29 -13.47 -27.13
CA ALA A 14 -22.32 -14.56 -26.98
C ALA A 14 -20.89 -14.07 -27.28
N LEU A 15 -20.72 -13.25 -28.32
CA LEU A 15 -19.44 -12.63 -28.66
C LEU A 15 -18.94 -11.68 -27.57
N LEU A 16 -19.82 -10.86 -27.00
CA LEU A 16 -19.49 -9.97 -25.88
C LEU A 16 -19.07 -10.77 -24.63
N ARG A 17 -19.79 -11.86 -24.32
CA ARG A 17 -19.44 -12.76 -23.21
C ARG A 17 -18.08 -13.42 -23.41
N ALA A 18 -17.81 -13.94 -24.62
CA ALA A 18 -16.52 -14.55 -24.95
C ALA A 18 -15.36 -13.55 -24.92
N SER A 19 -15.57 -12.34 -25.44
CA SER A 19 -14.57 -11.26 -25.37
C SER A 19 -14.29 -10.84 -23.93
N TRP A 20 -15.32 -10.74 -23.09
CA TRP A 20 -15.17 -10.40 -21.68
C TRP A 20 -14.42 -11.49 -20.90
N THR A 21 -14.75 -12.76 -21.09
CA THR A 21 -14.07 -13.87 -20.41
C THR A 21 -12.60 -13.94 -20.82
N HIS A 22 -12.30 -13.77 -22.11
CA HIS A 22 -10.94 -13.77 -22.61
C HIS A 22 -10.13 -12.56 -22.10
N LEU A 23 -10.72 -11.36 -22.06
CA LEU A 23 -10.07 -10.19 -21.47
C LEU A 23 -9.75 -10.42 -19.98
N ARG A 24 -10.72 -10.94 -19.23
CA ARG A 24 -10.56 -11.24 -17.80
C ARG A 24 -9.46 -12.27 -17.55
N GLN A 25 -9.33 -13.30 -18.40
CA GLN A 25 -8.24 -14.28 -18.29
C GLN A 25 -6.87 -13.63 -18.51
N ARG A 26 -6.77 -12.64 -19.41
CA ARG A 26 -5.53 -11.91 -19.66
C ARG A 26 -5.18 -10.88 -18.57
N THR A 27 -6.17 -10.23 -17.95
CA THR A 27 -5.93 -9.20 -16.92
C THR A 27 -5.76 -9.78 -15.52
N ARG A 28 -6.38 -10.93 -15.22
CA ARG A 28 -6.34 -11.55 -13.89
C ARG A 28 -4.93 -11.76 -13.33
N PRO A 29 -3.91 -12.20 -14.10
CA PRO A 29 -2.55 -12.29 -13.58
C PRO A 29 -1.97 -10.93 -13.15
N TYR A 30 -2.31 -9.84 -13.85
CA TYR A 30 -1.88 -8.49 -13.47
C TYR A 30 -2.65 -7.96 -12.25
N GLU A 31 -3.94 -8.29 -12.13
CA GLU A 31 -4.74 -7.98 -10.94
C GLU A 31 -4.15 -8.65 -9.70
N GLN A 32 -3.78 -9.93 -9.81
CA GLN A 32 -3.10 -10.68 -8.75
C GLN A 32 -1.70 -10.14 -8.46
N LEU A 33 -0.95 -9.75 -9.50
CA LEU A 33 0.37 -9.13 -9.36
C LEU A 33 0.29 -7.79 -8.62
N ALA A 34 -0.74 -6.98 -8.89
CA ALA A 34 -0.99 -5.73 -8.19
C ALA A 34 -1.75 -5.89 -6.85
N ARG A 35 -2.13 -7.12 -6.46
CA ARG A 35 -2.96 -7.43 -5.28
C ARG A 35 -4.30 -6.70 -5.27
N ILE A 36 -4.91 -6.50 -6.44
CA ILE A 36 -6.26 -5.92 -6.55
C ILE A 36 -7.29 -6.84 -5.88
N ASP A 37 -7.06 -8.15 -5.89
CA ASP A 37 -7.85 -9.15 -5.19
C ASP A 37 -7.71 -9.10 -3.65
N LYS A 38 -6.66 -8.44 -3.14
CA LYS A 38 -6.33 -8.34 -1.71
C LYS A 38 -6.11 -6.87 -1.30
N PRO A 39 -7.19 -6.06 -1.26
CA PRO A 39 -7.10 -4.60 -1.18
C PRO A 39 -6.68 -4.06 0.20
N ALA A 40 -6.54 -4.91 1.22
CA ALA A 40 -6.15 -4.50 2.58
C ALA A 40 -4.91 -3.60 2.59
N GLY A 41 -3.88 -3.94 1.81
CA GLY A 41 -2.66 -3.12 1.71
C GLY A 41 -2.89 -1.73 1.11
N THR A 42 -3.84 -1.59 0.18
CA THR A 42 -4.21 -0.30 -0.40
C THR A 42 -4.90 0.57 0.65
N TYR A 43 -5.81 0.01 1.43
CA TYR A 43 -6.46 0.75 2.52
C TYR A 43 -5.46 1.18 3.60
N LEU A 44 -4.52 0.29 3.98
CA LEU A 44 -3.49 0.62 4.95
C LEU A 44 -2.56 1.75 4.49
N LEU A 45 -2.29 1.86 3.18
CA LEU A 45 -1.53 2.97 2.60
C LEU A 45 -2.35 4.25 2.46
N TYR A 46 -3.66 4.12 2.22
CA TYR A 46 -4.56 5.26 2.01
C TYR A 46 -5.02 5.92 3.32
N LEU A 47 -5.28 5.15 4.37
CA LEU A 47 -5.82 5.66 5.63
C LEU A 47 -4.98 6.80 6.24
N PRO A 48 -3.65 6.70 6.36
CA PRO A 48 -2.82 7.80 6.86
C PRO A 48 -2.94 9.09 6.05
N CYS A 49 -3.13 8.96 4.72
CA CYS A 49 -3.40 10.09 3.85
C CYS A 49 -4.75 10.74 4.16
N THR A 50 -5.79 9.92 4.36
CA THR A 50 -7.14 10.44 4.67
C THR A 50 -7.16 11.19 6.00
N TRP A 51 -6.45 10.69 7.01
CA TRP A 51 -6.39 11.33 8.33
C TRP A 51 -5.80 12.74 8.22
N SER A 52 -4.62 12.87 7.63
CA SER A 52 -3.95 14.17 7.51
C SER A 52 -4.69 15.14 6.58
N ILE A 53 -5.27 14.65 5.47
CA ILE A 53 -6.10 15.49 4.58
C ILE A 53 -7.32 16.04 5.31
N LEU A 54 -8.06 15.18 6.03
CA LEU A 54 -9.27 15.59 6.74
C LEU A 54 -8.96 16.50 7.92
N MET A 55 -7.89 16.22 8.67
CA MET A 55 -7.43 17.09 9.76
C MET A 55 -6.97 18.46 9.25
N ALA A 56 -6.24 18.50 8.13
CA ALA A 56 -5.86 19.76 7.51
C ALA A 56 -7.08 20.55 7.02
N ALA A 57 -8.07 19.86 6.44
CA ALA A 57 -9.31 20.46 5.95
C ALA A 57 -10.21 21.01 7.07
N SER A 58 -10.18 20.39 8.26
CA SER A 58 -10.95 20.84 9.42
C SER A 58 -10.21 21.89 10.26
N SER A 59 -8.95 22.18 9.97
CA SER A 59 -8.19 23.20 10.70
C SER A 59 -8.79 24.60 10.45
N THR A 60 -9.01 25.34 11.54
CA THR A 60 -9.61 26.69 11.50
C THR A 60 -8.73 27.73 10.80
N ALA A 61 -7.43 27.43 10.66
CA ALA A 61 -6.44 28.32 10.05
C ALA A 61 -6.52 28.38 8.51
N ILE A 62 -7.02 27.32 7.85
CA ILE A 62 -7.08 27.24 6.39
C ILE A 62 -8.41 26.58 5.97
N PRO A 63 -9.43 27.35 5.56
CA PRO A 63 -10.66 26.78 5.03
C PRO A 63 -10.38 26.07 3.69
N ALA A 64 -10.22 24.74 3.72
CA ALA A 64 -10.14 23.97 2.50
C ALA A 64 -11.53 23.84 1.88
N SER A 65 -11.67 24.15 0.59
CA SER A 65 -12.96 23.94 -0.07
C SER A 65 -13.29 22.43 -0.11
N PRO A 66 -14.57 22.03 0.02
CA PRO A 66 -14.97 20.63 -0.10
C PRO A 66 -14.49 19.98 -1.41
N VAL A 67 -14.40 20.77 -2.49
CA VAL A 67 -13.88 20.36 -3.79
C VAL A 67 -12.39 20.01 -3.73
N LEU A 68 -11.58 20.83 -3.05
CA LEU A 68 -10.15 20.56 -2.86
C LEU A 68 -9.94 19.30 -2.02
N THR A 69 -10.67 19.16 -0.92
CA THR A 69 -10.59 17.97 -0.05
C THR A 69 -10.98 16.71 -0.83
N ALA A 70 -12.07 16.74 -1.59
CA ALA A 70 -12.48 15.62 -2.44
C ALA A 70 -11.44 15.30 -3.51
N LYS A 71 -10.84 16.32 -4.15
CA LYS A 71 -9.74 16.15 -5.12
C LYS A 71 -8.54 15.47 -4.47
N MET A 72 -8.11 15.90 -3.28
CA MET A 72 -6.94 15.31 -2.60
C MET A 72 -7.22 13.89 -2.15
N LEU A 73 -8.39 13.60 -1.60
CA LEU A 73 -8.80 12.23 -1.27
C LEU A 73 -8.79 11.34 -2.53
N ALA A 74 -9.32 11.82 -3.66
CA ALA A 74 -9.29 11.08 -4.91
C ALA A 74 -7.85 10.82 -5.41
N LEU A 75 -7.00 11.86 -5.45
CA LEU A 75 -5.61 11.74 -5.88
C LEU A 75 -4.82 10.77 -5.01
N PHE A 76 -4.91 10.89 -3.68
CA PHE A 76 -4.22 9.99 -2.76
C PHE A 76 -4.81 8.57 -2.78
N GLY A 77 -6.12 8.42 -3.02
CA GLY A 77 -6.75 7.12 -3.21
C GLY A 77 -6.25 6.41 -4.47
N THR A 78 -6.18 7.13 -5.60
CA THR A 78 -5.57 6.62 -6.83
C THR A 78 -4.09 6.31 -6.64
N GLY A 79 -3.34 7.22 -6.00
CA GLY A 79 -1.93 7.04 -5.70
C GLY A 79 -1.69 5.81 -4.84
N ALA A 80 -2.44 5.63 -3.75
CA ALA A 80 -2.33 4.47 -2.87
C ALA A 80 -2.65 3.16 -3.60
N PHE A 81 -3.71 3.14 -4.42
CA PHE A 81 -4.08 1.97 -5.22
C PHE A 81 -2.97 1.57 -6.21
N ILE A 82 -2.46 2.53 -6.98
CA ILE A 82 -1.44 2.29 -7.99
C ILE A 82 -0.09 1.94 -7.36
N MET A 83 0.35 2.71 -6.36
CA MET A 83 1.67 2.54 -5.74
C MET A 83 1.75 1.31 -4.84
N ARG A 84 0.63 0.89 -4.22
CA ARG A 84 0.57 -0.43 -3.58
C ARG A 84 0.78 -1.54 -4.61
N GLY A 85 0.10 -1.45 -5.75
CA GLY A 85 0.31 -2.36 -6.87
C GLY A 85 1.76 -2.38 -7.36
N ALA A 86 2.38 -1.20 -7.53
CA ALA A 86 3.79 -1.08 -7.94
C ALA A 86 4.74 -1.74 -6.94
N GLY A 87 4.58 -1.46 -5.64
CA GLY A 87 5.41 -2.08 -4.60
C GLY A 87 5.28 -3.61 -4.59
N CYS A 88 4.07 -4.12 -4.84
CA CYS A 88 3.85 -5.56 -4.98
C CYS A 88 4.50 -6.16 -6.24
N THR A 89 4.45 -5.47 -7.38
CA THR A 89 5.15 -5.87 -8.60
C THR A 89 6.67 -5.92 -8.37
N ILE A 90 7.24 -4.92 -7.70
CA ILE A 90 8.67 -4.87 -7.36
C ILE A 90 9.05 -6.02 -6.44
N ASN A 91 8.27 -6.27 -5.39
CA ASN A 91 8.54 -7.37 -4.47
C ASN A 91 8.58 -8.72 -5.20
N ASP A 92 7.62 -8.99 -6.08
CA ASP A 92 7.59 -10.27 -6.81
C ASP A 92 8.68 -10.36 -7.89
N LEU A 93 9.13 -9.22 -8.45
CA LEU A 93 10.30 -9.20 -9.33
C LEU A 93 11.57 -9.61 -8.58
N TRP A 94 11.75 -9.15 -7.35
CA TRP A 94 12.94 -9.45 -6.53
C TRP A 94 12.89 -10.82 -5.86
N ASP A 95 11.70 -11.26 -5.43
CA ASP A 95 11.53 -12.53 -4.72
C ASP A 95 11.15 -13.70 -5.66
N ARG A 96 10.98 -13.48 -6.98
CA ARG A 96 10.52 -14.49 -7.96
C ARG A 96 11.08 -15.90 -7.77
N ASP A 97 12.41 -16.02 -7.70
CA ASP A 97 13.08 -17.33 -7.66
C ASP A 97 12.94 -18.00 -6.29
N PHE A 98 12.78 -17.21 -5.24
CA PHE A 98 12.47 -17.67 -3.89
C PHE A 98 10.99 -18.08 -3.78
N ASP A 99 10.09 -17.25 -4.29
CA ASP A 99 8.64 -17.48 -4.25
C ASP A 99 8.25 -18.80 -4.93
N ARG A 100 9.00 -19.23 -5.97
CA ARG A 100 8.85 -20.54 -6.64
C ARG A 100 9.08 -21.74 -5.73
N GLN A 101 9.85 -21.57 -4.67
CA GLN A 101 10.25 -22.65 -3.75
C GLN A 101 9.34 -22.74 -2.52
N VAL A 102 8.43 -21.78 -2.34
CA VAL A 102 7.57 -21.67 -1.15
C VAL A 102 6.12 -21.96 -1.52
N GLU A 103 5.51 -22.94 -0.83
CA GLU A 103 4.17 -23.47 -1.13
C GLU A 103 3.09 -22.37 -1.24
N ARG A 104 3.15 -21.37 -0.35
CA ARG A 104 2.19 -20.26 -0.31
C ARG A 104 2.32 -19.29 -1.49
N THR A 105 3.50 -19.19 -2.10
CA THR A 105 3.83 -18.12 -3.07
C THR A 105 4.18 -18.65 -4.46
N LYS A 106 4.32 -19.97 -4.63
CA LYS A 106 4.66 -20.59 -5.91
C LYS A 106 3.65 -20.26 -7.03
N ASP A 107 2.39 -20.02 -6.67
CA ASP A 107 1.32 -19.69 -7.61
C ASP A 107 1.25 -18.20 -7.97
N ARG A 108 2.11 -17.34 -7.39
CA ARG A 108 2.16 -15.92 -7.75
C ARG A 108 2.46 -15.75 -9.24
N PRO A 109 1.92 -14.72 -9.92
CA PRO A 109 2.00 -14.61 -11.39
C PRO A 109 3.42 -14.64 -11.97
N LEU A 110 4.39 -14.00 -11.31
CA LEU A 110 5.80 -14.02 -11.72
C LEU A 110 6.50 -15.34 -11.38
N ALA A 111 6.17 -15.96 -10.24
CA ALA A 111 6.73 -17.22 -9.81
C ALA A 111 6.28 -18.37 -10.72
N SER A 112 4.97 -18.47 -11.00
CA SER A 112 4.36 -19.47 -11.88
C SER A 112 4.63 -19.25 -13.37
N GLY A 113 5.11 -18.06 -13.76
CA GLY A 113 5.34 -17.69 -15.15
C GLY A 113 4.08 -17.24 -15.91
N ALA A 114 2.94 -17.07 -15.21
CA ALA A 114 1.72 -16.49 -15.79
C ALA A 114 1.92 -15.05 -16.30
N VAL A 115 2.88 -14.31 -15.72
CA VAL A 115 3.41 -13.04 -16.22
C VAL A 115 4.92 -13.17 -16.38
N SER A 116 5.45 -12.81 -17.55
CA SER A 116 6.89 -12.76 -17.79
C SER A 116 7.55 -11.53 -17.17
N VAL A 117 8.86 -11.57 -16.95
CA VAL A 117 9.59 -10.41 -16.40
C VAL A 117 9.47 -9.16 -17.28
N PRO A 118 9.63 -9.21 -18.62
CA PRO A 118 9.42 -8.02 -19.45
C PRO A 118 8.01 -7.44 -19.33
N GLN A 119 6.98 -8.29 -19.23
CA GLN A 119 5.60 -7.86 -19.01
C GLN A 119 5.42 -7.18 -17.64
N ALA A 120 5.99 -7.76 -16.58
CA ALA A 120 5.93 -7.16 -15.24
C ALA A 120 6.69 -5.82 -15.17
N VAL A 121 7.83 -5.70 -15.85
CA VAL A 121 8.57 -4.43 -15.94
C VAL A 121 7.77 -3.38 -16.71
N ALA A 122 7.16 -3.74 -17.84
CA ALA A 122 6.28 -2.84 -18.59
C ALA A 122 5.07 -2.40 -17.74
N PHE A 123 4.46 -3.33 -17.01
CA PHE A 123 3.35 -3.04 -16.10
C PHE A 123 3.79 -2.12 -14.95
N LEU A 124 4.95 -2.37 -14.35
CA LEU A 124 5.55 -1.50 -13.34
C LEU A 124 5.79 -0.09 -13.90
N ALA A 125 6.30 0.03 -15.13
CA ALA A 125 6.50 1.33 -15.78
C ALA A 125 5.19 2.11 -15.93
N VAL A 126 4.09 1.43 -16.29
CA VAL A 126 2.75 2.03 -16.32
C VAL A 126 2.31 2.47 -14.93
N GLN A 127 2.46 1.61 -13.90
CA GLN A 127 2.11 1.95 -12.52
C GLN A 127 2.91 3.17 -12.03
N CYS A 128 4.22 3.20 -12.23
CA CYS A 128 5.07 4.33 -11.87
C CYS A 128 4.72 5.59 -12.65
N SER A 129 4.35 5.49 -13.93
CA SER A 129 3.93 6.65 -14.73
C SER A 129 2.63 7.26 -14.21
N VAL A 130 1.65 6.44 -13.85
CA VAL A 130 0.40 6.90 -13.22
C VAL A 130 0.68 7.49 -11.84
N GLY A 131 1.54 6.85 -11.03
CA GLY A 131 1.96 7.37 -9.73
C GLY A 131 2.66 8.74 -9.85
N LEU A 132 3.54 8.90 -10.84
CA LEU A 132 4.19 10.17 -11.14
C LEU A 132 3.17 11.24 -11.58
N ALA A 133 2.21 10.88 -12.43
CA ALA A 133 1.14 11.78 -12.85
C ALA A 133 0.23 12.22 -11.70
N VAL A 134 0.04 11.39 -10.67
CA VAL A 134 -0.63 11.80 -9.42
C VAL A 134 0.27 12.74 -8.62
N LEU A 135 1.56 12.40 -8.46
CA LEU A 135 2.50 13.19 -7.68
C LEU A 135 2.68 14.61 -8.23
N THR A 136 2.77 14.77 -9.56
CA THR A 136 2.95 16.07 -10.21
C THR A 136 1.70 16.97 -10.17
N GLN A 137 0.56 16.45 -9.72
CA GLN A 137 -0.64 17.25 -9.43
C GLN A 137 -0.61 17.89 -8.03
N LEU A 138 0.39 17.58 -7.21
CA LEU A 138 0.58 18.17 -5.88
C LEU A 138 1.50 19.40 -5.96
N ASN A 139 1.56 20.16 -4.88
CA ASN A 139 2.51 21.27 -4.75
C ASN A 139 3.96 20.78 -4.60
N TRP A 140 4.93 21.67 -4.85
CA TRP A 140 6.37 21.35 -4.81
C TRP A 140 6.85 20.80 -3.47
N THR A 141 6.33 21.31 -2.35
CA THR A 141 6.65 20.80 -1.02
C THR A 141 6.25 19.33 -0.89
N SER A 142 5.05 18.99 -1.37
CA SER A 142 4.53 17.62 -1.37
C SER A 142 5.26 16.73 -2.37
N ILE A 143 5.67 17.26 -3.53
CA ILE A 143 6.49 16.50 -4.48
C ILE A 143 7.83 16.11 -3.83
N GLY A 144 8.52 17.08 -3.20
CA GLY A 144 9.79 16.83 -2.50
C GLY A 144 9.63 15.84 -1.33
N LEU A 145 8.60 16.04 -0.50
CA LEU A 145 8.31 15.14 0.63
C LEU A 145 7.85 13.75 0.17
N GLY A 146 7.08 13.66 -0.91
CA GLY A 146 6.68 12.39 -1.51
C GLY A 146 7.89 11.64 -2.08
N ALA A 147 8.77 12.34 -2.80
CA ALA A 147 9.99 11.76 -3.36
C ALA A 147 10.96 11.25 -2.28
N SER A 148 11.06 11.93 -1.13
CA SER A 148 11.96 11.48 -0.04
C SER A 148 11.52 10.16 0.59
N SER A 149 10.23 9.77 0.48
CA SER A 149 9.74 8.46 0.91
C SER A 149 10.37 7.29 0.15
N LEU A 150 10.90 7.51 -1.05
CA LEU A 150 11.50 6.47 -1.89
C LEU A 150 12.67 5.77 -1.19
N ALA A 151 13.38 6.46 -0.31
CA ALA A 151 14.43 5.86 0.51
C ALA A 151 13.89 4.71 1.38
N PHE A 152 12.72 4.88 1.99
CA PHE A 152 12.07 3.84 2.78
C PHE A 152 11.44 2.75 1.91
N VAL A 153 10.78 3.14 0.80
CA VAL A 153 10.17 2.20 -0.15
C VAL A 153 11.20 1.21 -0.71
N VAL A 154 12.37 1.72 -1.14
CA VAL A 154 13.45 0.90 -1.73
C VAL A 154 14.14 0.04 -0.68
N SER A 155 14.31 0.54 0.54
CA SER A 155 15.02 -0.19 1.60
C SER A 155 14.15 -1.28 2.24
N TYR A 156 12.83 -1.08 2.36
CA TYR A 156 11.92 -2.00 3.05
C TYR A 156 12.07 -3.49 2.67
N PRO A 157 12.10 -3.90 1.39
CA PRO A 157 12.19 -5.32 1.03
C PRO A 157 13.47 -6.01 1.51
N LEU A 158 14.53 -5.24 1.76
CA LEU A 158 15.81 -5.73 2.28
C LEU A 158 15.81 -5.89 3.81
N MET A 159 14.92 -5.18 4.51
CA MET A 159 14.93 -5.11 5.97
C MET A 159 14.68 -6.46 6.63
N LYS A 160 13.85 -7.31 6.02
CA LYS A 160 13.56 -8.67 6.50
C LYS A 160 14.81 -9.58 6.57
N ARG A 161 15.87 -9.23 5.85
CA ARG A 161 17.15 -9.98 5.83
C ARG A 161 18.17 -9.41 6.82
N ILE A 162 18.12 -8.12 7.11
CA ILE A 162 19.14 -7.45 7.92
C ILE A 162 18.71 -7.23 9.38
N THR A 163 17.42 -7.01 9.65
CA THR A 163 16.92 -6.64 10.98
C THR A 163 15.72 -7.47 11.41
N TYR A 164 15.52 -7.61 12.72
CA TYR A 164 14.32 -8.18 13.33
C TYR A 164 13.14 -7.21 13.40
N TYR A 165 13.29 -6.00 12.87
CA TYR A 165 12.26 -4.96 12.90
C TYR A 165 11.83 -4.47 11.50
N PRO A 166 11.63 -5.34 10.48
CA PRO A 166 11.14 -4.87 9.18
C PRO A 166 9.77 -4.19 9.28
N GLN A 167 8.95 -4.58 10.27
CA GLN A 167 7.67 -3.95 10.61
C GLN A 167 7.80 -2.44 10.89
N LEU A 168 8.93 -2.01 11.51
CA LEU A 168 9.17 -0.59 11.78
C LEU A 168 9.37 0.17 10.47
N VAL A 169 10.16 -0.38 9.54
CA VAL A 169 10.42 0.24 8.23
C VAL A 169 9.18 0.23 7.35
N LEU A 170 8.37 -0.83 7.46
CA LEU A 170 7.02 -0.84 6.86
C LEU A 170 6.17 0.30 7.42
N GLY A 171 6.16 0.48 8.74
CA GLY A 171 5.45 1.56 9.41
C GLY A 171 5.87 2.93 8.92
N LEU A 172 7.19 3.18 8.78
CA LEU A 172 7.71 4.41 8.21
C LEU A 172 7.20 4.62 6.77
N THR A 173 7.19 3.56 5.97
CA THR A 173 6.77 3.62 4.56
C THR A 173 5.26 3.85 4.41
N PHE A 174 4.44 3.08 5.12
CA PHE A 174 2.99 3.07 4.96
C PHE A 174 2.31 4.29 5.55
N ASN A 175 2.89 4.88 6.60
CA ASN A 175 2.31 6.04 7.26
C ASN A 175 2.78 7.37 6.67
N TRP A 176 3.61 7.38 5.62
CA TRP A 176 4.13 8.63 5.02
C TRP A 176 3.01 9.59 4.58
N GLY A 177 1.84 9.06 4.24
CA GLY A 177 0.62 9.81 3.97
C GLY A 177 0.17 10.73 5.11
N ALA A 178 0.46 10.38 6.37
CA ALA A 178 0.18 11.21 7.54
C ALA A 178 0.95 12.54 7.52
N LEU A 179 2.09 12.60 6.83
CA LEU A 179 2.85 13.84 6.63
C LEU A 179 2.43 14.53 5.33
N LEU A 180 2.35 13.74 4.25
CA LEU A 180 2.16 14.24 2.90
C LEU A 180 0.77 14.89 2.68
N GLY A 181 -0.27 14.39 3.36
CA GLY A 181 -1.61 14.98 3.24
C GLY A 181 -1.72 16.39 3.81
N PHE A 182 -0.98 16.72 4.89
CA PHE A 182 -0.91 18.09 5.40
C PHE A 182 -0.29 19.02 4.35
N THR A 183 0.91 18.68 3.86
CA THR A 183 1.59 19.52 2.87
C THR A 183 0.79 19.64 1.59
N ALA A 184 0.04 18.61 1.18
CA ALA A 184 -0.81 18.66 -0.01
C ALA A 184 -1.96 19.67 0.13
N MET A 185 -2.51 19.80 1.33
CA MET A 185 -3.63 20.70 1.62
C MET A 185 -3.19 22.14 1.91
N THR A 186 -2.11 22.32 2.67
CA THR A 186 -1.74 23.62 3.24
C THR A 186 -0.40 24.17 2.74
N ASN A 187 0.36 23.37 1.98
CA ASN A 187 1.75 23.65 1.59
C ASN A 187 2.70 23.84 2.80
N THR A 188 2.27 23.41 3.99
CA THR A 188 3.02 23.47 5.25
C THR A 188 2.94 22.13 5.97
N LEU A 189 3.88 21.86 6.87
CA LEU A 189 3.88 20.65 7.69
C LEU A 189 3.77 21.06 9.17
N PRO A 190 2.55 21.10 9.75
CA PRO A 190 2.36 21.39 11.17
C PRO A 190 2.89 20.22 12.00
N LEU A 191 4.12 20.33 12.50
CA LEU A 191 4.85 19.21 13.13
C LEU A 191 4.16 18.71 14.41
N ASP A 192 3.50 19.59 15.14
CA ASP A 192 2.70 19.30 16.34
C ASP A 192 1.50 18.39 16.06
N GLN A 193 0.93 18.46 14.84
CA GLN A 193 -0.16 17.58 14.40
C GLN A 193 0.39 16.35 13.66
N ALA A 194 1.33 16.57 12.75
CA ALA A 194 1.80 15.57 11.79
C ALA A 194 2.69 14.51 12.43
N LEU A 195 3.63 14.88 13.32
CA LEU A 195 4.54 13.90 13.92
C LEU A 195 3.83 12.93 14.86
N PRO A 196 2.89 13.36 15.73
CA PRO A 196 2.11 12.42 16.53
C PRO A 196 1.23 11.52 15.66
N LEU A 197 0.59 12.05 14.62
CA LEU A 197 -0.20 11.24 13.69
C LEU A 197 0.64 10.16 13.01
N TYR A 198 1.81 10.54 12.51
CA TYR A 198 2.75 9.63 11.85
C TYR A 198 3.30 8.58 12.83
N GLY A 199 3.74 8.99 14.02
CA GLY A 199 4.21 8.09 15.07
C GLY A 199 3.15 7.11 15.55
N GLY A 200 1.90 7.59 15.71
CA GLY A 200 0.76 6.76 16.08
C GLY A 200 0.45 5.70 15.02
N GLY A 201 0.54 6.09 13.75
CA GLY A 201 0.43 5.19 12.60
C GLY A 201 1.54 4.13 12.56
N ILE A 202 2.80 4.52 12.80
CA ILE A 202 3.93 3.58 12.87
C ILE A 202 3.74 2.56 14.01
N ALA A 203 3.35 3.04 15.20
CA ALA A 203 3.06 2.17 16.33
C ALA A 203 1.91 1.20 16.00
N TRP A 204 0.86 1.67 15.33
CA TRP A 204 -0.22 0.81 14.85
C TRP A 204 0.24 -0.23 13.83
N THR A 205 1.12 0.15 12.89
CA THR A 205 1.75 -0.79 11.95
C THR A 205 2.55 -1.87 12.65
N LEU A 206 3.32 -1.50 13.68
CA LEU A 206 4.00 -2.50 14.51
C LEU A 206 2.99 -3.45 15.18
N VAL A 207 1.82 -2.99 15.60
CA VAL A 207 0.80 -3.88 16.18
C VAL A 207 0.27 -4.88 15.15
N TYR A 208 -0.38 -4.40 14.08
CA TYR A 208 -1.06 -5.32 13.17
C TYR A 208 -0.08 -6.18 12.36
N ASP A 209 1.08 -5.65 11.99
CA ASP A 209 2.03 -6.40 11.14
C ASP A 209 2.83 -7.42 11.97
N THR A 210 3.04 -7.16 13.27
CA THR A 210 3.56 -8.20 14.18
C THR A 210 2.55 -9.32 14.40
N LEU A 211 1.25 -9.00 14.51
CA LEU A 211 0.20 -10.03 14.59
C LEU A 211 0.15 -10.89 13.34
N TYR A 212 0.32 -10.29 12.16
CA TYR A 212 0.46 -11.02 10.90
C TYR A 212 1.72 -11.88 10.86
N ALA A 213 2.87 -11.35 11.30
CA ALA A 213 4.14 -12.09 11.33
C ALA A 213 4.11 -13.31 12.26
N HIS A 214 3.24 -13.33 13.29
CA HIS A 214 3.05 -14.54 14.09
C HIS A 214 2.41 -15.71 13.32
N GLN A 215 1.64 -15.42 12.27
CA GLN A 215 1.03 -16.46 11.41
C GLN A 215 2.08 -17.12 10.51
N ASP A 216 3.05 -16.33 10.02
CA ASP A 216 4.12 -16.79 9.13
C ASP A 216 5.37 -17.27 9.91
N LYS A 217 5.35 -17.24 11.25
CA LYS A 217 6.52 -17.47 12.12
C LYS A 217 7.24 -18.79 11.87
N ARG A 218 6.52 -19.88 11.63
CA ARG A 218 7.12 -21.21 11.39
C ARG A 218 7.91 -21.23 10.08
N ASP A 219 7.31 -20.68 9.03
CA ASP A 219 7.92 -20.63 7.70
C ASP A 219 9.11 -19.67 7.71
N ASP A 220 8.98 -18.49 8.34
CA ASP A 220 10.04 -17.49 8.47
C ASP A 220 11.30 -18.06 9.11
N ILE A 221 11.17 -18.88 10.16
CA ILE A 221 12.31 -19.55 10.82
C ILE A 221 13.03 -20.49 9.85
N GLN A 222 12.29 -21.27 9.05
CA GLN A 222 12.88 -22.22 8.11
C GLN A 222 13.68 -21.53 7.01
N VAL A 223 13.23 -20.35 6.58
CA VAL A 223 13.87 -19.59 5.49
C VAL A 223 14.81 -18.48 5.99
N GLY A 224 15.02 -18.36 7.31
CA GLY A 224 15.92 -17.38 7.92
C GLY A 224 15.44 -15.93 7.85
N VAL A 225 14.13 -15.71 7.67
CA VAL A 225 13.52 -14.38 7.64
C VAL A 225 13.37 -13.86 9.08
N LYS A 226 13.73 -12.59 9.30
CA LYS A 226 13.67 -11.94 10.62
C LYS A 226 12.40 -11.10 10.74
N SER A 227 11.77 -11.10 11.92
CA SER A 227 10.55 -10.34 12.19
C SER A 227 10.39 -10.00 13.68
N THR A 228 9.54 -9.02 14.00
CA THR A 228 9.22 -8.66 15.40
C THR A 228 8.56 -9.81 16.15
N ALA A 229 7.85 -10.71 15.46
CA ALA A 229 7.29 -11.93 16.06
C ALA A 229 8.37 -12.89 16.58
N LEU A 230 9.55 -12.89 15.94
CA LEU A 230 10.74 -13.59 16.43
C LEU A 230 11.45 -12.78 17.52
N ALA A 231 11.59 -11.47 17.33
CA ALA A 231 12.29 -10.58 18.27
C ALA A 231 11.63 -10.50 19.64
N PHE A 232 10.30 -10.40 19.65
CA PHE A 232 9.52 -10.20 20.87
C PHE A 232 9.33 -11.48 21.67
N ALA A 233 9.46 -12.64 21.01
CA ALA A 233 9.29 -13.96 21.61
C ALA A 233 8.05 -13.99 22.53
N ASP A 234 8.23 -14.33 23.80
CA ASP A 234 7.14 -14.48 24.79
C ASP A 234 6.60 -13.13 25.30
N ARG A 235 7.27 -12.01 24.99
CA ARG A 235 6.86 -10.66 25.38
C ARG A 235 5.95 -9.97 24.37
N THR A 236 5.47 -10.70 23.35
CA THR A 236 4.62 -10.13 22.30
C THR A 236 3.42 -9.36 22.89
N LYS A 237 2.62 -10.00 23.76
CA LYS A 237 1.39 -9.38 24.31
C LYS A 237 1.67 -8.03 25.00
N PRO A 238 2.54 -7.93 26.02
CA PRO A 238 2.78 -6.65 26.70
C PRO A 238 3.36 -5.58 25.76
N ILE A 239 4.24 -5.95 24.83
CA ILE A 239 4.81 -5.00 23.85
C ILE A 239 3.71 -4.47 22.92
N LEU A 240 2.85 -5.34 22.38
CA LEU A 240 1.76 -4.92 21.50
C LEU A 240 0.72 -4.06 22.23
N THR A 241 0.42 -4.37 23.51
CA THR A 241 -0.42 -3.51 24.34
C THR A 241 0.19 -2.12 24.52
N ALA A 242 1.49 -2.03 24.83
CA ALA A 242 2.17 -0.74 24.97
C ALA A 242 2.17 0.05 23.65
N LEU A 243 2.41 -0.61 22.52
CA LEU A 243 2.35 0.01 21.18
C LEU A 243 0.94 0.49 20.82
N ALA A 244 -0.09 -0.28 21.15
CA ALA A 244 -1.48 0.12 20.92
C ALA A 244 -1.87 1.34 21.77
N LEU A 245 -1.48 1.36 23.06
CA LEU A 245 -1.69 2.53 23.93
C LEU A 245 -0.91 3.75 23.44
N THR A 246 0.33 3.56 23.00
CA THR A 246 1.15 4.62 22.39
C THR A 246 0.47 5.16 21.14
N SER A 247 -0.03 4.29 20.26
CA SER A 247 -0.75 4.68 19.05
C SER A 247 -1.98 5.54 19.37
N GLY A 248 -2.83 5.08 20.28
CA GLY A 248 -4.01 5.84 20.73
C GLY A 248 -3.65 7.19 21.35
N GLY A 249 -2.64 7.23 22.22
CA GLY A 249 -2.17 8.47 22.85
C GLY A 249 -1.60 9.48 21.85
N LEU A 250 -0.84 9.01 20.85
CA LEU A 250 -0.30 9.85 19.79
C LEU A 250 -1.40 10.39 18.85
N PHE A 251 -2.41 9.58 18.54
CA PHE A 251 -3.58 10.05 17.79
C PHE A 251 -4.40 11.08 18.58
N ALA A 252 -4.63 10.86 19.87
CA ALA A 252 -5.29 11.84 20.73
C ALA A 252 -4.50 13.16 20.81
N MET A 253 -3.17 13.09 20.94
CA MET A 253 -2.30 14.27 20.92
C MET A 253 -2.38 15.04 19.59
N SER A 254 -2.38 14.33 18.45
CA SER A 254 -2.55 14.94 17.13
C SER A 254 -3.90 15.65 17.01
N GLY A 255 -4.99 14.99 17.43
CA GLY A 255 -6.35 15.55 17.40
C GLY A 255 -6.50 16.78 18.31
N ALA A 256 -5.91 16.74 19.51
CA ALA A 256 -5.89 17.86 20.42
C ALA A 256 -5.10 19.06 19.85
N ALA A 257 -3.94 18.82 19.25
CA ALA A 257 -3.15 19.85 18.57
C ALA A 257 -3.89 20.48 17.38
N ALA A 258 -4.72 19.70 16.68
CA ALA A 258 -5.58 20.18 15.61
C ALA A 258 -6.88 20.87 16.08
N GLY A 259 -7.12 20.95 17.40
CA GLY A 259 -8.32 21.57 17.96
C GLY A 259 -9.61 20.75 17.76
N LEU A 260 -9.50 19.44 17.51
CA LEU A 260 -10.64 18.54 17.25
C LEU A 260 -11.32 18.05 18.53
N GLY A 261 -10.89 18.55 19.69
CA GLY A 261 -11.35 18.10 21.00
C GLY A 261 -10.62 16.85 21.51
N VAL A 262 -11.00 16.40 22.69
CA VAL A 262 -10.57 15.12 23.27
C VAL A 262 -11.61 14.07 22.89
N PRO A 263 -11.22 12.84 22.49
CA PRO A 263 -12.17 11.75 22.24
C PRO A 263 -13.04 11.42 23.46
#